data_AF-A0A0K2RH22-F1
#
_entry.id   AF-A0A0K2RH22-F1
#
_cell.length_a   1.000
_cell.length_b   1.000
_cell.length_c   1.000
_cell.angle_alpha   90.00
_cell.angle_beta   90.00
_cell.angle_gamma   90.00
#
_symmetry.space_group_name_H-M   'P 1'
#
loop_
_entity.id
_entity.type
_entity.pdbx_description
1 polymer ?
#
loop_
_entity_poly.entity_id
_entity_poly.type
_entity_poly.pdbx_seq_one_letter_code
_entity_poly.pdbx_strand_id
1 'polypeptide(L)'
;MQLEWADRPGVAVPLDGGKLAGAVSLLAPAAGGAGGAISEAAASYNAFATKLMNDVNAVHRTGQSTTGASNLDFFATTPGAPAALSLSVIPTSSAGIATGTPGSGALDGKIADAVAQIGTGQGSPDALWSGIVTGIGTASQSAQQHQQLADAASTAAVGQRSSGASVSLDEENISLLSNQHAYQAAARAMTAVDEALDVLINHTGLVGR
;
A
#
# COMPACT_ATOMS: atom_id res chain seq x y z
N MET A 1 -11.45 2.03 12.09
CA MET A 1 -12.35 2.88 11.28
C MET A 1 -13.15 1.96 10.38
N GLN A 2 -14.47 2.18 10.26
CA GLN A 2 -15.31 1.48 9.29
C GLN A 2 -16.02 2.52 8.42
N LEU A 3 -16.21 2.21 7.13
CA LEU A 3 -17.02 3.01 6.22
C LEU A 3 -18.48 2.60 6.38
N GLU A 4 -19.36 3.58 6.54
CA GLU A 4 -20.81 3.39 6.62
C GLU A 4 -21.50 4.25 5.57
N TRP A 5 -22.65 3.81 5.10
CA TRP A 5 -23.49 4.60 4.20
C TRP A 5 -24.10 5.77 4.99
N ALA A 6 -24.00 6.99 4.46
CA ALA A 6 -24.54 8.19 5.12
C ALA A 6 -26.06 8.09 5.35
N ASP A 7 -26.77 7.39 4.48
CA ASP A 7 -28.21 7.13 4.56
C ASP A 7 -28.57 5.85 5.34
N ARG A 8 -27.58 5.03 5.73
CA ARG A 8 -27.76 3.83 6.58
C ARG A 8 -26.64 3.67 7.62
N PRO A 9 -26.72 4.45 8.73
CA PRO A 9 -25.79 4.31 9.85
C PRO A 9 -25.81 2.88 10.41
N GLY A 10 -24.64 2.32 10.70
CA GLY A 10 -24.46 0.97 11.24
C GLY A 10 -24.37 -0.17 10.21
N VAL A 11 -24.56 0.11 8.92
CA VAL A 11 -24.31 -0.88 7.85
C VAL A 11 -22.92 -0.64 7.27
N ALA A 12 -21.98 -1.52 7.61
CA ALA A 12 -20.61 -1.46 7.11
C ALA A 12 -20.58 -1.65 5.58
N VAL A 13 -19.87 -0.78 4.88
CA VAL A 13 -19.56 -0.93 3.47
C VAL A 13 -18.42 -1.96 3.36
N PRO A 14 -18.63 -3.11 2.69
CA PRO A 14 -17.54 -4.05 2.43
C PRO A 14 -16.48 -3.35 1.55
N LEU A 15 -15.25 -3.28 2.06
CA LEU A 15 -14.12 -2.69 1.36
C LEU A 15 -13.35 -3.78 0.60
N ASP A 16 -13.85 -4.17 -0.56
CA ASP A 16 -13.18 -5.18 -1.39
C ASP A 16 -12.05 -4.61 -2.27
N GLY A 17 -11.94 -3.28 -2.42
CA GLY A 17 -10.83 -2.70 -3.19
C GLY A 17 -10.95 -1.21 -3.51
N GLY A 18 -10.09 -0.78 -4.44
CA GLY A 18 -10.00 0.60 -4.91
C GLY A 18 -9.22 1.54 -3.98
N LYS A 19 -9.11 2.81 -4.39
CA LYS A 19 -8.29 3.81 -3.69
C LYS A 19 -8.75 4.09 -2.26
N LEU A 20 -10.06 4.01 -2.00
CA LEU A 20 -10.62 4.22 -0.66
C LEU A 20 -10.27 3.07 0.29
N ALA A 21 -10.41 1.82 -0.14
CA ALA A 21 -10.00 0.67 0.66
C ALA A 21 -8.49 0.71 0.97
N GLY A 22 -7.67 1.11 -0.01
CA GLY A 22 -6.22 1.31 0.20
C GLY A 22 -5.90 2.42 1.20
N ALA A 23 -6.59 3.56 1.13
CA ALA A 23 -6.39 4.66 2.08
C ALA A 23 -6.81 4.27 3.51
N VAL A 24 -7.93 3.54 3.65
CA VAL A 24 -8.43 3.07 4.94
C VAL A 24 -7.51 1.99 5.52
N SER A 25 -6.97 1.07 4.70
CA SER A 25 -6.05 0.05 5.18
C SER A 25 -4.73 0.65 5.66
N LEU A 26 -4.23 1.71 5.03
CA LEU A 26 -3.02 2.43 5.46
C LEU A 26 -3.19 3.16 6.82
N LEU A 27 -4.41 3.62 7.11
CA LEU A 27 -4.77 4.39 8.32
C LEU A 27 -5.36 3.53 9.44
N ALA A 28 -5.48 2.22 9.24
CA ALA A 28 -5.99 1.32 10.28
C ALA A 28 -5.09 1.41 11.53
N PRO A 29 -5.66 1.38 12.76
CA PRO A 29 -4.88 1.46 13.98
C PRO A 29 -3.76 0.41 14.02
N ALA A 30 -2.63 0.75 14.66
CA ALA A 30 -1.55 -0.19 14.86
C ALA A 30 -2.04 -1.41 15.68
N ALA A 31 -1.66 -2.60 15.23
CA ALA A 31 -2.08 -3.88 15.79
C ALA A 31 -0.93 -4.90 15.77
N GLY A 32 0.28 -4.47 16.12
CA GLY A 32 1.44 -5.37 16.24
C GLY A 32 1.90 -5.96 14.91
N GLY A 33 1.82 -5.17 13.83
CA GLY A 33 2.17 -5.56 12.47
C GLY A 33 0.98 -5.94 11.59
N ALA A 34 -0.23 -6.04 12.16
CA ALA A 34 -1.47 -6.28 11.42
C ALA A 34 -2.29 -5.01 11.15
N GLY A 35 -1.84 -3.86 11.64
CA GLY A 35 -2.49 -2.56 11.46
C GLY A 35 -2.12 -1.87 10.15
N GLY A 36 -2.52 -0.61 10.03
CA GLY A 36 -2.18 0.22 8.90
C GLY A 36 -0.73 0.67 8.94
N ALA A 37 -0.05 0.65 7.79
CA ALA A 37 1.39 0.89 7.71
C ALA A 37 1.84 2.22 8.34
N ILE A 38 1.02 3.28 8.22
CA ILE A 38 1.33 4.60 8.81
C ILE A 38 1.22 4.55 10.34
N SER A 39 0.17 3.91 10.85
CA SER A 39 -0.04 3.76 12.29
C SER A 39 1.00 2.86 12.93
N GLU A 40 1.40 1.77 12.25
CA GLU A 40 2.49 0.89 12.68
C GLU A 40 3.84 1.63 12.72
N ALA A 41 4.14 2.45 11.72
CA ALA A 41 5.33 3.29 11.72
C ALA A 41 5.32 4.32 12.87
N ALA A 42 4.16 4.94 13.14
CA ALA A 42 4.03 5.84 14.28
C ALA A 42 4.21 5.11 15.62
N ALA A 43 3.68 3.89 15.76
CA ALA A 43 3.85 3.06 16.94
C ALA A 43 5.33 2.67 17.14
N SER A 44 6.05 2.33 16.06
CA SER A 44 7.46 1.98 16.13
C SER A 44 8.35 3.15 16.53
N TYR A 45 8.05 4.37 16.06
CA TYR A 45 8.73 5.58 16.54
C TYR A 45 8.47 5.86 18.02
N ASN A 46 7.25 5.65 18.50
CA ASN A 46 6.94 5.77 19.93
C ASN A 46 7.71 4.74 20.76
N ALA A 47 7.82 3.49 20.28
CA ALA A 47 8.61 2.46 20.92
C ALA A 47 10.10 2.82 20.97
N PHE A 48 10.65 3.34 19.87
CA PHE A 48 12.03 3.81 19.81
C PHE A 48 12.30 4.96 20.79
N ALA A 49 11.48 6.01 20.79
CA ALA A 49 11.64 7.14 21.70
C ALA A 49 11.55 6.72 23.17
N THR A 50 10.61 5.84 23.50
CA THR A 50 10.45 5.27 24.86
C THR A 50 11.69 4.48 25.25
N LYS A 51 12.21 3.65 24.34
CA LYS A 51 13.38 2.82 24.60
C LYS A 51 14.64 3.65 24.80
N LEU A 52 14.89 4.61 23.91
CA LEU A 52 16.02 5.54 24.03
C LEU A 52 15.99 6.29 25.36
N MET A 53 14.83 6.85 25.72
CA MET A 53 14.63 7.53 27.00
C MET A 53 14.95 6.60 28.17
N ASN A 54 14.37 5.40 28.20
CA ASN A 54 14.52 4.46 29.30
C ASN A 54 15.98 4.00 29.46
N ASP A 55 16.64 3.63 28.37
CA ASP A 55 18.02 3.14 28.43
C ASP A 55 18.98 4.24 28.89
N VAL A 56 18.84 5.47 28.35
CA VAL A 56 19.68 6.60 28.74
C VAL A 56 19.42 7.01 30.18
N ASN A 57 18.16 7.14 30.59
CA ASN A 57 17.83 7.50 31.97
C ASN A 57 18.27 6.43 32.97
N ALA A 58 18.18 5.14 32.61
CA ALA A 58 18.63 4.05 33.45
C ALA A 58 20.12 4.18 33.78
N VAL A 59 20.96 4.50 32.79
CA VAL A 59 22.39 4.72 33.01
C VAL A 59 22.65 6.06 33.71
N HIS A 60 22.03 7.14 33.26
CA HIS A 60 22.24 8.49 33.78
C HIS A 60 21.89 8.61 35.28
N ARG A 61 20.84 7.91 35.75
CA ARG A 61 20.46 7.86 37.18
C ARG A 61 21.53 7.24 38.07
N THR A 62 22.41 6.40 37.54
CA THR A 62 23.52 5.79 38.30
C THR A 62 24.69 6.75 38.53
N GLY A 63 24.72 7.86 37.79
CA GLY A 63 25.80 8.84 37.86
C GLY A 63 25.58 9.95 38.88
N GLN A 64 26.59 10.82 38.92
CA GLN A 64 26.65 12.03 39.70
C GLN A 64 27.11 13.19 38.80
N SER A 65 26.49 14.37 38.96
CA SER A 65 26.89 15.59 38.24
C SER A 65 28.07 16.29 38.92
N THR A 66 28.60 17.32 38.28
CA THR A 66 29.71 18.15 38.80
C THR A 66 29.36 18.88 40.10
N THR A 67 28.08 19.04 40.41
CA THR A 67 27.58 19.64 41.66
C THR A 67 27.28 18.60 42.75
N GLY A 68 27.48 17.31 42.46
CA GLY A 68 27.20 16.21 43.38
C GLY A 68 25.78 15.66 43.32
N ALA A 69 24.91 16.17 42.45
CA ALA A 69 23.54 15.67 42.30
C ALA A 69 23.51 14.30 41.62
N SER A 70 22.62 13.42 42.07
CA SER A 70 22.46 12.04 41.56
C SER A 70 20.99 11.71 41.29
N ASN A 71 20.72 10.53 40.74
CA ASN A 71 19.37 10.07 40.38
C ASN A 71 18.62 11.07 39.48
N LEU A 72 19.35 11.65 38.53
CA LEU A 72 18.83 12.61 37.57
C LEU A 72 18.34 11.90 36.32
N ASP A 73 17.23 12.36 35.75
CA ASP A 73 16.79 11.97 34.41
C ASP A 73 17.42 12.87 33.36
N PHE A 74 17.77 12.30 32.21
CA PHE A 74 18.27 13.05 31.05
C PHE A 74 17.14 13.40 30.09
N PHE A 75 16.21 12.46 29.88
CA PHE A 75 15.05 12.61 29.01
C PHE A 75 13.75 12.55 29.80
N ALA A 76 12.75 13.29 29.33
CA ALA A 76 11.36 13.19 29.79
C ALA A 76 10.41 13.05 28.61
N THR A 77 9.22 12.52 28.90
CA THR A 77 8.06 12.53 27.98
C THR A 77 6.87 13.12 28.71
N THR A 78 5.89 13.62 27.96
CA THR A 78 4.66 14.16 28.55
C THR A 78 3.67 13.01 28.77
N PRO A 79 3.17 12.79 30.01
CA PRO A 79 2.19 11.74 30.27
C PRO A 79 0.95 11.88 29.38
N GLY A 80 0.52 10.78 28.76
CA GLY A 80 -0.63 10.77 27.85
C GLY A 80 -0.34 11.28 26.43
N ALA A 81 0.86 11.80 26.14
CA ALA A 81 1.28 12.16 24.80
C ALA A 81 2.10 11.02 24.15
N PRO A 82 2.10 10.90 22.81
CA PRO A 82 3.00 9.99 22.12
C PRO A 82 4.47 10.30 22.45
N ALA A 83 5.24 9.29 22.83
CA ALA A 83 6.64 9.45 23.23
C ALA A 83 7.49 10.09 22.12
N ALA A 84 7.26 9.74 20.86
CA ALA A 84 7.99 10.28 19.72
C ALA A 84 7.76 11.80 19.51
N LEU A 85 6.62 12.33 19.94
CA LEU A 85 6.28 13.74 19.81
C LEU A 85 6.63 14.56 21.06
N SER A 86 6.82 13.91 22.21
CA SER A 86 6.96 14.57 23.51
C SER A 86 8.31 14.35 24.18
N LEU A 87 9.22 13.62 23.53
CA LEU A 87 10.58 13.41 24.05
C LEU A 87 11.32 14.75 24.15
N SER A 88 11.80 15.06 25.35
CA SER A 88 12.52 16.30 25.64
C SER A 88 13.74 16.04 26.52
N VAL A 89 14.77 16.88 26.37
CA VAL A 89 15.97 16.87 27.22
C VAL A 89 15.69 17.69 28.49
N ILE A 90 15.96 17.12 29.66
CA ILE A 90 15.75 17.77 30.96
C ILE A 90 16.90 18.72 31.32
N PRO A 91 18.19 18.34 31.21
CA PRO A 91 19.28 19.20 31.65
C PRO A 91 19.37 20.49 30.82
N THR A 92 19.30 21.62 31.50
CA THR A 92 19.53 22.97 30.92
C THR A 92 20.92 23.51 31.23
N SER A 93 21.69 22.82 32.07
CA SER A 93 23.06 23.16 32.45
C SER A 93 23.83 21.91 32.85
N SER A 94 25.15 22.02 33.01
CA SER A 94 26.04 20.92 33.42
C SER A 94 25.70 20.33 34.79
N ALA A 95 25.04 21.09 35.67
CA ALA A 95 24.59 20.61 36.97
C ALA A 95 23.55 19.47 36.87
N GLY A 96 22.82 19.42 35.74
CA GLY A 96 21.84 18.37 35.45
C GLY A 96 22.42 17.15 34.74
N ILE A 97 23.71 17.13 34.41
CA ILE A 97 24.34 16.07 33.62
C ILE A 97 25.20 15.20 34.55
N ALA A 98 24.79 13.96 34.76
CA ALA A 98 25.42 12.99 35.64
C ALA A 98 26.43 12.11 34.87
N THR A 99 27.64 12.62 34.65
CA THR A 99 28.68 11.94 33.85
C THR A 99 29.64 11.07 34.66
N GLY A 100 29.75 11.31 35.97
CA GLY A 100 30.72 10.66 36.84
C GLY A 100 30.10 9.59 37.72
N THR A 101 30.91 8.64 38.16
CA THR A 101 30.53 7.65 39.19
C THR A 101 30.52 8.33 40.56
N PRO A 102 29.50 8.10 41.42
CA PRO A 102 29.47 8.69 42.76
C PRO A 102 30.78 8.46 43.53
N GLY A 103 31.39 9.55 44.01
CA GLY A 103 32.64 9.50 44.77
C GLY A 103 33.94 9.35 43.98
N SER A 104 33.89 9.29 42.64
CA SER A 104 35.08 9.13 41.78
C SER A 104 35.77 10.46 41.38
N GLY A 105 35.30 11.59 41.91
CA GLY A 105 35.86 12.92 41.64
C GLY A 105 35.26 13.61 40.40
N ALA A 106 35.50 14.91 40.27
CA ALA A 106 34.81 15.79 39.31
C ALA A 106 35.21 15.57 37.83
N LEU A 107 36.24 14.77 37.55
CA LEU A 107 36.74 14.49 36.19
C LEU A 107 36.43 13.06 35.73
N ASP A 108 35.59 12.32 36.46
CA ASP A 108 35.18 10.98 36.04
C ASP A 108 34.13 11.04 34.92
N GLY A 109 34.36 10.27 33.85
CA GLY A 109 33.50 10.21 32.67
C GLY A 109 32.86 8.85 32.42
N LYS A 110 33.00 7.88 33.34
CA LYS A 110 32.59 6.48 33.10
C LYS A 110 31.09 6.33 32.79
N ILE A 111 30.24 7.17 33.37
CA ILE A 111 28.79 7.13 33.07
C ILE A 111 28.52 7.71 31.70
N ALA A 112 29.24 8.76 31.28
CA ALA A 112 29.15 9.26 29.92
C ALA A 112 29.61 8.20 28.90
N ASP A 113 30.70 7.48 29.20
CA ASP A 113 31.16 6.35 28.37
C ASP A 113 30.09 5.24 28.31
N ALA A 114 29.47 4.89 29.44
CA ALA A 114 28.40 3.90 29.48
C ALA A 114 27.18 4.34 28.65
N VAL A 115 26.80 5.62 28.70
CA VAL A 115 25.73 6.18 27.85
C VAL A 115 26.11 6.06 26.37
N ALA A 116 27.37 6.33 26.00
CA ALA A 116 27.84 6.17 24.63
C ALA A 116 27.76 4.72 24.12
N GLN A 117 27.83 3.73 25.02
CA GLN A 117 27.68 2.31 24.65
C GLN A 117 26.23 1.84 24.51
N ILE A 118 25.22 2.62 24.91
CA ILE A 118 23.80 2.22 24.84
C ILE A 118 23.36 1.89 23.41
N GLY A 119 23.93 2.57 22.41
CA GLY A 119 23.66 2.31 20.98
C GLY A 119 24.20 0.95 20.49
N THR A 120 25.07 0.30 21.26
CA THR A 120 25.74 -0.94 20.83
C THR A 120 25.05 -2.19 21.35
N GLY A 121 25.09 -3.27 20.57
CA GLY A 121 24.65 -4.61 21.00
C GLY A 121 23.22 -4.99 20.61
N GLN A 122 22.84 -6.21 21.00
CA GLN A 122 21.53 -6.78 20.69
C GLN A 122 20.45 -6.05 21.49
N GLY A 123 19.44 -5.55 20.78
CA GLY A 123 18.36 -4.79 21.41
C GLY A 123 18.78 -3.40 21.85
N SER A 124 19.84 -2.80 21.28
CA SER A 124 20.12 -1.37 21.45
C SER A 124 19.08 -0.48 20.75
N PRO A 125 18.98 0.82 21.10
CA PRO A 125 18.19 1.76 20.32
C PRO A 125 18.60 1.78 18.83
N ASP A 126 19.88 1.68 18.51
CA ASP A 126 20.36 1.67 17.12
C ASP A 126 19.89 0.43 16.35
N ALA A 127 19.92 -0.75 16.99
CA ALA A 127 19.41 -1.98 16.40
C ALA A 127 17.90 -1.88 16.14
N LEU A 128 17.15 -1.28 17.07
CA LEU A 128 15.72 -1.03 16.90
C LEU A 128 15.46 -0.06 15.74
N TRP A 129 16.21 1.04 15.67
CA TRP A 129 16.10 2.02 14.59
C TRP A 129 16.41 1.42 13.22
N SER A 130 17.50 0.64 13.12
CA SER A 130 17.83 -0.08 11.89
C SER A 130 16.71 -1.03 11.49
N GLY A 131 16.10 -1.75 12.44
CA GLY A 131 14.95 -2.61 12.18
C GLY A 131 13.74 -1.85 11.63
N ILE A 132 13.46 -0.67 12.17
CA ILE A 132 12.37 0.20 11.68
C ILE A 132 12.64 0.63 10.22
N VAL A 133 13.84 1.13 9.93
CA VAL A 133 14.21 1.59 8.58
C VAL A 133 14.16 0.44 7.58
N THR A 134 14.71 -0.73 7.93
CA THR A 134 14.67 -1.91 7.08
C THR A 134 13.23 -2.38 6.85
N GLY A 135 12.40 -2.42 7.89
CA GLY A 135 11.00 -2.81 7.79
C GLY A 135 10.22 -1.91 6.82
N ILE A 136 10.36 -0.59 6.96
CA ILE A 136 9.75 0.38 6.03
C ILE A 136 10.26 0.17 4.60
N GLY A 137 11.56 -0.04 4.42
CA GLY A 137 12.16 -0.33 3.12
C GLY A 137 11.57 -1.57 2.46
N THR A 138 11.45 -2.67 3.20
CA THR A 138 10.86 -3.92 2.68
C THR A 138 9.38 -3.78 2.35
N ALA A 139 8.61 -3.08 3.19
CA ALA A 139 7.19 -2.83 2.96
C ALA A 139 6.96 -1.95 1.72
N SER A 140 7.78 -0.91 1.54
CA SER A 140 7.75 -0.05 0.36
C SER A 140 8.08 -0.81 -0.92
N GLN A 141 9.14 -1.63 -0.90
CA GLN A 141 9.52 -2.46 -2.05
C GLN A 141 8.42 -3.46 -2.43
N SER A 142 7.82 -4.12 -1.44
CA SER A 142 6.70 -5.04 -1.65
C SER A 142 5.48 -4.32 -2.24
N ALA A 143 5.11 -3.16 -1.70
CA ALA A 143 3.98 -2.37 -2.21
C ALA A 143 4.19 -1.94 -3.67
N GLN A 144 5.41 -1.50 -4.03
CA GLN A 144 5.75 -1.15 -5.41
C GLN A 144 5.66 -2.37 -6.35
N GLN A 145 6.13 -3.53 -5.91
CA GLN A 145 6.04 -4.75 -6.69
C GLN A 145 4.59 -5.19 -6.91
N HIS A 146 3.75 -5.11 -5.87
CA HIS A 146 2.32 -5.38 -5.98
C HIS A 146 1.62 -4.42 -6.94
N GLN A 147 1.95 -3.14 -6.90
CA GLN A 147 1.43 -2.15 -7.85
C GLN A 147 1.80 -2.51 -9.29
N GLN A 148 3.08 -2.79 -9.56
CA GLN A 148 3.55 -3.14 -10.90
C GLN A 148 2.85 -4.39 -11.45
N LEU A 149 2.67 -5.41 -10.59
CA LEU A 149 1.95 -6.62 -10.97
C LEU A 149 0.47 -6.35 -11.26
N ALA A 150 -0.19 -5.55 -10.43
CA ALA A 150 -1.58 -5.17 -10.64
C ALA A 150 -1.78 -4.38 -11.94
N ASP A 151 -0.87 -3.46 -12.24
CA ASP A 151 -0.90 -2.67 -13.49
C ASP A 151 -0.68 -3.56 -14.72
N ALA A 152 0.27 -4.50 -14.65
CA ALA A 152 0.52 -5.47 -15.71
C ALA A 152 -0.69 -6.39 -15.94
N ALA A 153 -1.29 -6.91 -14.87
CA ALA A 153 -2.48 -7.75 -14.94
C ALA A 153 -3.68 -6.99 -15.52
N SER A 154 -3.89 -5.73 -15.09
CA SER A 154 -4.93 -4.85 -15.63
C SER A 154 -4.75 -4.63 -17.13
N THR A 155 -3.53 -4.32 -17.57
CA THR A 155 -3.20 -4.13 -18.99
C THR A 155 -3.47 -5.39 -19.80
N ALA A 156 -3.05 -6.56 -19.31
CA ALA A 156 -3.30 -7.84 -19.97
C ALA A 156 -4.81 -8.14 -20.08
N ALA A 157 -5.57 -7.92 -19.00
CA ALA A 157 -7.01 -8.14 -18.99
C ALA A 157 -7.74 -7.21 -19.98
N VAL A 158 -7.33 -5.94 -20.08
CA VAL A 158 -7.84 -5.00 -21.09
C VAL A 158 -7.50 -5.49 -22.50
N GLY A 159 -6.26 -5.93 -22.73
CA GLY A 159 -5.83 -6.46 -24.03
C GLY A 159 -6.64 -7.68 -24.46
N GLN A 160 -6.85 -8.65 -23.56
CA GLN A 160 -7.67 -9.84 -23.83
C GLN A 160 -9.12 -9.49 -24.11
N ARG A 161 -9.71 -8.57 -23.32
CA ARG A 161 -11.07 -8.10 -23.55
C ARG A 161 -11.21 -7.45 -24.92
N SER A 162 -10.28 -6.57 -25.29
CA SER A 162 -10.27 -5.93 -26.61
C SER A 162 -10.09 -6.96 -27.72
N SER A 163 -9.22 -7.96 -27.55
CA SER A 163 -9.02 -9.03 -28.54
C SER A 163 -10.25 -9.91 -28.74
N GLY A 164 -10.99 -10.22 -27.68
CA GLY A 164 -12.22 -11.03 -27.76
C GLY A 164 -13.43 -10.25 -28.29
N ALA A 165 -13.46 -8.93 -28.07
CA ALA A 165 -14.47 -8.03 -28.61
C ALA A 165 -14.12 -7.49 -30.01
N SER A 166 -12.88 -7.65 -30.45
CA SER A 166 -12.42 -7.24 -31.78
C SER A 166 -12.95 -8.23 -32.82
N VAL A 167 -13.73 -7.71 -33.76
CA VAL A 167 -14.06 -8.40 -35.00
C VAL A 167 -12.96 -8.07 -36.01
N SER A 168 -12.48 -9.07 -36.74
CA SER A 168 -11.55 -8.82 -37.85
C SER A 168 -12.32 -8.14 -38.99
N LEU A 169 -11.92 -6.92 -39.37
CA LEU A 169 -12.52 -6.20 -40.51
C LEU A 169 -12.46 -7.01 -41.81
N ASP A 170 -11.46 -7.88 -41.94
CA ASP A 170 -11.32 -8.77 -43.09
C ASP A 170 -12.35 -9.91 -43.04
N GLU A 171 -12.60 -10.49 -41.87
CA GLU A 171 -13.68 -11.49 -41.69
C GLU A 171 -15.06 -10.87 -41.87
N GLU A 172 -15.27 -9.65 -41.36
CA GLU A 172 -16.50 -8.91 -41.58
C GLU A 172 -16.69 -8.59 -43.07
N ASN A 173 -15.63 -8.19 -43.79
CA ASN A 173 -15.67 -7.98 -45.24
C ASN A 173 -15.96 -9.25 -46.03
N ILE A 174 -15.31 -10.37 -45.68
CA ILE A 174 -15.56 -11.66 -46.34
C ILE A 174 -17.01 -12.10 -46.09
N SER A 175 -17.50 -11.94 -44.86
CA SER A 175 -18.90 -12.20 -44.52
C SER A 175 -19.84 -11.29 -45.32
N LEU A 176 -19.53 -10.00 -45.44
CA LEU A 176 -20.28 -9.04 -46.27
C LEU A 176 -20.31 -9.45 -47.74
N LEU A 177 -19.17 -9.80 -48.32
CA LEU A 177 -19.05 -10.23 -49.71
C LEU A 177 -19.77 -11.56 -49.95
N SER A 178 -19.66 -12.52 -49.03
CA SER A 178 -20.37 -13.79 -49.08
C SER A 178 -21.88 -13.57 -49.06
N ASN A 179 -22.38 -12.74 -48.15
CA ASN A 179 -23.79 -12.37 -48.08
C ASN A 179 -24.26 -11.65 -49.35
N GLN A 180 -23.45 -10.72 -49.90
CA GLN A 180 -23.76 -10.04 -51.16
C GLN A 180 -23.87 -11.04 -52.33
N HIS A 181 -22.94 -11.98 -52.44
CA HIS A 181 -22.99 -13.03 -53.47
C HIS A 181 -24.19 -13.96 -53.30
N ALA A 182 -24.51 -14.35 -52.06
CA ALA A 182 -25.69 -15.15 -51.77
C ALA A 182 -26.99 -14.42 -52.16
N TYR A 183 -27.09 -13.12 -51.86
CA TYR A 183 -28.22 -12.28 -52.31
C TYR A 183 -28.31 -12.19 -53.83
N GLN A 184 -27.19 -11.98 -54.53
CA GLN A 184 -27.16 -11.94 -55.99
C GLN A 184 -27.56 -13.29 -56.61
N ALA A 185 -27.10 -14.41 -56.03
CA ALA A 185 -27.49 -15.75 -56.47
C ALA A 185 -28.99 -16.02 -56.24
N ALA A 186 -29.51 -15.63 -55.08
CA ALA A 186 -30.94 -15.71 -54.77
C ALA A 186 -31.79 -14.88 -55.75
N ALA A 187 -31.35 -13.66 -56.09
CA ALA A 187 -32.03 -12.84 -57.08
C ALA A 187 -32.08 -13.52 -58.46
N ARG A 188 -30.96 -14.10 -58.92
CA ARG A 188 -30.93 -14.86 -60.19
C ARG A 188 -31.80 -16.11 -60.15
N ALA A 189 -31.83 -16.83 -59.03
CA ALA A 189 -32.72 -17.97 -58.86
C ALA A 189 -34.19 -17.55 -58.94
N MET A 190 -34.55 -16.42 -58.31
CA MET A 190 -35.89 -15.85 -58.42
C MET A 190 -36.23 -15.44 -59.85
N THR A 191 -35.29 -14.84 -60.59
CA THR A 191 -35.49 -14.53 -62.02
C THR A 191 -35.67 -15.80 -62.85
N ALA A 192 -34.88 -16.84 -62.63
CA ALA A 192 -35.02 -18.10 -63.34
C ALA A 192 -36.36 -18.80 -63.03
N VAL A 193 -36.85 -18.69 -61.78
CA VAL A 193 -38.18 -19.15 -61.39
C VAL A 193 -39.26 -18.33 -62.11
N ASP A 194 -39.13 -17.01 -62.15
CA ASP A 194 -40.06 -16.11 -62.86
C ASP A 194 -40.13 -16.43 -64.36
N GLU A 195 -38.98 -16.66 -64.99
CA GLU A 195 -38.88 -17.04 -66.40
C GLU A 195 -39.44 -18.45 -66.66
N ALA A 196 -39.20 -19.41 -65.77
CA ALA A 196 -39.83 -20.73 -65.83
C ALA A 196 -41.35 -20.66 -65.68
N LEU A 197 -41.86 -19.81 -64.78
CA LEU A 197 -43.29 -19.55 -64.63
C LEU A 197 -43.87 -18.89 -65.88
N ASP A 198 -43.18 -17.93 -66.50
CA ASP A 198 -43.61 -17.29 -67.74
C ASP A 198 -43.70 -18.29 -68.90
N VAL A 199 -42.71 -19.18 -69.06
CA VAL A 199 -42.76 -20.26 -70.08
C VAL A 199 -43.93 -21.20 -69.81
N LEU A 200 -44.14 -21.62 -68.56
CA LEU A 200 -45.27 -22.48 -68.19
C LEU A 200 -46.61 -21.82 -68.50
N ILE A 201 -46.78 -20.54 -68.20
CA ILE A 201 -48.07 -19.83 -68.36
C ILE A 201 -48.32 -19.47 -69.82
N ASN A 202 -47.32 -18.89 -70.52
CA ASN A 202 -47.51 -18.24 -71.81
C ASN A 202 -47.03 -19.08 -73.00
N HIS A 203 -46.17 -20.09 -72.81
CA HIS A 203 -45.53 -20.83 -73.90
C HIS A 203 -45.81 -22.33 -73.93
N THR A 204 -46.41 -22.94 -72.90
CA THR A 204 -46.80 -24.37 -72.94
C THR A 204 -48.16 -24.65 -73.59
N GLY A 205 -48.96 -23.61 -73.85
CA GLY A 205 -50.27 -23.71 -74.53
C GLY A 205 -50.23 -23.41 -76.05
N LEU A 206 -49.08 -23.03 -76.60
CA LEU A 206 -48.90 -22.73 -78.03
C LEU A 206 -48.55 -23.99 -78.83
N VAL A 207 -49.50 -24.92 -78.93
CA VAL A 207 -49.44 -26.01 -79.92
C VAL A 207 -50.71 -25.95 -80.76
N GLY A 208 -50.55 -25.42 -81.97
CA GLY A 208 -51.64 -25.25 -82.94
C GLY A 208 -51.49 -24.01 -83.82
N ARG A 209 -50.54 -24.03 -84.75
CA ARG A 209 -50.62 -23.39 -86.08
C ARG A 209 -49.53 -23.97 -86.97
#